data_AF-A0ABD2HZ66-F1
#
_entry.id   AF-A0ABD2HZ66-F1
#
_cell.length_a   1.000
_cell.length_b   1.000
_cell.length_c   1.000
_cell.angle_alpha   90.00
_cell.angle_beta   90.00
_cell.angle_gamma   90.00
#
_symmetry.space_group_name_H-M   'P 1'
#
loop_
_entity.id
_entity.type
_entity.pdbx_description
1 polymer ?
#
loop_
_entity_poly.entity_id
_entity_poly.type
_entity_poly.pdbx_seq_one_letter_code
_entity_poly.pdbx_strand_id
1 'polypeptide(L)'
;MNRARVRKVRDEMVHGALQQQIEHQHQYLLQQAQQKQREQAARQQHIPEHLDEADHLHEQILEAENDENIDPAEQHQQQQRQIMLQELYERNVRLELRKNWRFSSGAASSLVVPPAQLYWERACLICTESPANFYNRGCGHVCLCSACAVNCVLHKIATCILCRAPVSGIYAFVR
;
A
#
# COMPACT_ATOMS: atom_id res chain seq x y z
N MET A 1 26.93 -63.81 -5.82
CA MET A 1 25.88 -62.84 -6.21
C MET A 1 26.50 -61.64 -6.91
N ASN A 2 26.01 -61.26 -8.09
CA ASN A 2 26.65 -60.28 -8.97
C ASN A 2 26.39 -58.83 -8.50
N ARG A 3 27.41 -58.16 -7.94
CA ARG A 3 27.32 -56.78 -7.41
C ARG A 3 26.78 -55.76 -8.44
N ALA A 4 27.04 -55.98 -9.72
CA ALA A 4 26.53 -55.14 -10.82
C ALA A 4 25.00 -55.17 -10.92
N ARG A 5 24.36 -56.32 -10.69
CA ARG A 5 22.90 -56.47 -10.75
C ARG A 5 22.22 -55.72 -9.61
N VAL A 6 22.81 -55.75 -8.42
CA VAL A 6 22.27 -55.03 -7.24
C VAL A 6 22.36 -53.52 -7.42
N ARG A 7 23.45 -53.01 -8.01
CA ARG A 7 23.57 -51.57 -8.34
C ARG A 7 22.52 -51.13 -9.35
N LYS A 8 22.35 -51.88 -10.44
CA LYS A 8 21.35 -51.57 -11.48
C LYS A 8 19.93 -51.48 -10.91
N VAL A 9 19.51 -52.46 -10.10
CA VAL A 9 18.17 -52.44 -9.47
C VAL A 9 18.02 -51.26 -8.51
N ARG A 10 19.07 -50.92 -7.74
CA ARG A 10 19.04 -49.76 -6.85
C ARG A 10 18.91 -48.45 -7.63
N ASP A 11 19.63 -48.30 -8.73
CA ASP A 11 19.58 -47.10 -9.56
C ASP A 11 18.20 -46.96 -10.24
N GLU A 12 17.62 -48.06 -10.72
CA GLU A 12 16.25 -48.10 -11.26
C GLU A 12 15.20 -47.72 -10.19
N MET A 13 15.34 -48.20 -8.95
CA MET A 13 14.44 -47.81 -7.86
C MET A 13 14.57 -46.34 -7.48
N VAL A 14 15.80 -45.80 -7.45
CA VAL A 14 16.04 -44.38 -7.13
C VAL A 14 15.48 -43.49 -8.24
N HIS A 15 15.69 -43.85 -9.51
CA HIS A 15 15.09 -43.14 -10.64
C HIS A 15 13.56 -43.21 -10.62
N GLY A 16 12.98 -44.37 -10.34
CA GLY A 16 11.53 -44.52 -10.21
C GLY A 16 10.95 -43.65 -9.09
N ALA A 17 11.58 -43.63 -7.91
CA ALA A 17 11.15 -42.80 -6.79
C ALA A 17 11.27 -41.29 -7.10
N LEU A 18 12.36 -40.87 -7.76
CA LEU A 18 12.55 -39.49 -8.17
C LEU A 18 11.51 -39.06 -9.21
N GLN A 19 11.20 -39.91 -10.18
CA GLN A 19 10.17 -39.65 -11.20
C GLN A 19 8.80 -39.45 -10.56
N GLN A 20 8.40 -40.33 -9.63
CA GLN A 20 7.14 -40.21 -8.89
C GLN A 20 7.08 -38.92 -8.06
N GLN A 21 8.20 -38.52 -7.45
CA GLN A 21 8.28 -37.27 -6.70
C GLN A 21 8.11 -36.04 -7.61
N ILE A 22 8.70 -36.06 -8.80
CA ILE A 22 8.54 -34.99 -9.81
C ILE A 22 7.08 -34.90 -10.29
N GLU A 23 6.46 -36.04 -10.59
CA GLU A 23 5.05 -36.11 -11.02
C GLU A 23 4.11 -35.57 -9.95
N HIS A 24 4.34 -35.93 -8.68
CA HIS A 24 3.56 -35.42 -7.55
C HIS A 24 3.73 -33.90 -7.37
N GLN A 25 4.96 -33.38 -7.47
CA GLN A 25 5.21 -31.93 -7.41
C GLN A 25 4.51 -31.19 -8.56
N HIS A 26 4.53 -31.76 -9.77
CA HIS A 26 3.88 -31.16 -10.93
C HIS A 26 2.35 -31.11 -10.76
N GLN A 27 1.73 -32.20 -10.29
CA GLN A 27 0.30 -32.22 -10.00
C GLN A 27 -0.11 -31.18 -8.95
N TYR A 28 0.69 -31.04 -7.89
CA TYR A 28 0.44 -30.05 -6.84
C TYR A 28 0.48 -28.60 -7.37
N LEU A 29 1.46 -28.29 -8.23
CA LEU A 29 1.57 -26.96 -8.85
C LEU A 29 0.38 -26.64 -9.76
N LEU A 30 -0.09 -27.61 -10.55
CA LEU A 30 -1.29 -27.46 -11.38
C LEU A 30 -2.54 -27.18 -10.53
N GLN A 31 -2.70 -27.88 -9.41
CA GLN A 31 -3.82 -27.66 -8.50
C GLN A 31 -3.81 -26.25 -7.89
N GLN A 32 -2.63 -25.76 -7.46
CA GLN A 32 -2.49 -24.38 -6.98
C GLN A 32 -2.80 -23.33 -8.05
N ALA A 33 -2.34 -23.54 -9.29
CA ALA A 33 -2.60 -22.63 -10.39
C ALA A 33 -4.10 -22.52 -10.69
N GLN A 34 -4.80 -23.67 -10.69
CA GLN A 34 -6.24 -23.71 -10.92
C GLN A 34 -7.02 -23.03 -9.78
N GLN A 35 -6.59 -23.19 -8.53
CA GLN A 35 -7.21 -22.49 -7.40
C GLN A 35 -7.06 -20.96 -7.51
N LYS A 36 -5.86 -20.46 -7.84
CA LYS A 36 -5.62 -19.03 -8.04
C LYS A 36 -6.47 -18.44 -9.17
N GLN A 37 -6.66 -19.18 -10.27
CA GLN A 37 -7.55 -18.75 -11.35
C GLN A 37 -9.01 -18.63 -10.88
N ARG A 38 -9.50 -19.57 -10.07
CA ARG A 38 -10.86 -19.50 -9.50
C ARG A 38 -11.02 -18.30 -8.55
N GLU A 39 -10.03 -18.05 -7.70
CA GLU A 39 -10.03 -16.88 -6.80
C GLU A 39 -10.02 -15.55 -7.57
N GLN A 40 -9.24 -15.46 -8.66
CA GLN A 40 -9.23 -14.28 -9.53
C GLN A 40 -10.58 -14.08 -10.24
N ALA A 41 -11.19 -15.15 -10.77
CA ALA A 41 -12.50 -15.08 -11.39
C ALA A 41 -13.60 -14.64 -10.38
N ALA A 42 -13.57 -15.16 -9.16
CA ALA A 42 -14.50 -14.78 -8.10
C ALA A 42 -14.35 -13.29 -7.70
N ARG A 43 -13.13 -12.75 -7.71
CA ARG A 43 -12.90 -11.32 -7.44
C ARG A 43 -13.43 -10.41 -8.54
N GLN A 44 -13.38 -10.83 -9.80
CA GLN A 44 -13.90 -10.03 -10.92
C GLN A 44 -15.42 -9.96 -10.93
N GLN A 45 -16.12 -11.01 -10.47
CA GLN A 45 -17.58 -11.02 -10.35
C GLN A 45 -18.11 -10.20 -9.16
N HIS A 46 -17.21 -9.75 -8.26
CA HIS A 46 -17.57 -9.03 -7.05
C HIS A 46 -17.03 -7.60 -7.04
N ILE A 47 -16.89 -6.97 -8.22
CA ILE A 47 -16.76 -5.52 -8.31
C ILE A 47 -18.15 -4.96 -7.99
N PRO A 48 -18.35 -4.28 -6.85
CA PRO A 48 -19.60 -3.57 -6.62
C PRO A 48 -19.72 -2.50 -7.70
N GLU A 49 -20.83 -2.46 -8.43
CA GLU A 49 -21.17 -1.40 -9.41
C GLU A 49 -21.32 0.00 -8.77
N HIS A 50 -20.80 0.20 -7.56
CA HIS A 50 -21.08 1.34 -6.68
C HIS A 50 -19.94 2.39 -6.67
N LEU A 51 -19.08 2.39 -7.68
CA LEU A 51 -18.01 3.40 -7.83
C LEU A 51 -18.40 4.60 -8.70
N ASP A 52 -19.50 4.52 -9.46
CA ASP A 52 -20.05 5.68 -10.19
C ASP A 52 -20.98 6.55 -9.33
N GLU A 53 -21.43 6.07 -8.16
CA GLU A 53 -22.28 6.86 -7.25
C GLU A 53 -21.49 7.82 -6.36
N ALA A 54 -20.19 7.61 -6.13
CA ALA A 54 -19.39 8.48 -5.27
C ALA A 54 -19.06 9.84 -5.93
N ASP A 55 -18.79 9.83 -7.24
CA ASP A 55 -18.54 11.06 -8.00
C ASP A 55 -19.86 11.83 -8.24
N HIS A 56 -20.98 11.12 -8.44
CA HIS A 56 -22.28 11.77 -8.61
C HIS A 56 -22.85 12.39 -7.31
N LEU A 57 -22.54 11.81 -6.14
CA LEU A 57 -22.92 12.39 -4.84
C LEU A 57 -22.10 13.63 -4.48
N HIS A 58 -20.85 13.74 -4.93
CA HIS A 58 -20.02 14.90 -4.64
C HIS A 58 -20.55 16.16 -5.34
N GLU A 59 -21.07 16.01 -6.56
CA GLU A 59 -21.62 17.13 -7.35
C GLU A 59 -22.98 17.60 -6.82
N GLN A 60 -23.84 16.70 -6.32
CA GLN A 60 -25.12 17.08 -5.69
C GLN A 60 -24.97 17.80 -4.34
N ILE A 61 -23.88 17.57 -3.60
CA ILE A 61 -23.65 18.24 -2.31
C ILE A 61 -23.25 19.71 -2.48
N LEU A 62 -22.58 20.07 -3.58
CA LEU A 62 -22.17 21.45 -3.83
C LEU A 62 -23.31 22.37 -4.29
N GLU A 63 -24.41 21.82 -4.80
CA GLU A 63 -25.58 22.60 -5.23
C GLU A 63 -26.60 22.87 -4.11
N ALA A 64 -26.51 22.14 -2.98
CA ALA A 64 -27.45 22.24 -1.85
C ALA A 64 -27.08 23.33 -0.81
N GLU A 65 -26.00 24.08 -1.00
CA GLU A 65 -25.48 25.04 -0.01
C GLU A 65 -26.21 26.41 0.02
N ASN A 66 -27.35 26.57 -0.67
CA ASN A 66 -28.05 27.86 -0.79
C ASN A 66 -29.39 27.99 -0.03
N ASP A 67 -29.77 27.03 0.83
CA ASP A 67 -30.96 27.14 1.69
C ASP A 67 -30.56 27.42 3.16
N GLU A 68 -30.75 28.67 3.62
CA GLU A 68 -30.30 29.17 4.94
C GLU A 68 -31.11 28.66 6.15
N ASN A 69 -31.77 27.49 6.06
CA ASN A 69 -32.62 26.98 7.14
C ASN A 69 -32.44 25.48 7.38
N ILE A 70 -31.19 25.04 7.47
CA ILE A 70 -30.84 23.66 7.83
C ILE A 70 -31.09 23.46 9.34
N ASP A 71 -31.87 22.44 9.68
CA ASP A 71 -32.16 22.06 11.06
C ASP A 71 -30.84 21.81 11.84
N PRO A 72 -30.63 22.39 13.03
CA PRO A 72 -29.44 22.14 13.85
C PRO A 72 -29.16 20.65 14.10
N ALA A 73 -30.20 19.81 14.12
CA ALA A 73 -30.05 18.36 14.23
C ALA A 73 -29.41 17.73 12.97
N GLU A 74 -29.76 18.22 11.78
CA GLU A 74 -29.18 17.76 10.52
C GLU A 74 -27.73 18.21 10.38
N GLN A 75 -27.40 19.43 10.80
CA GLN A 75 -26.00 19.91 10.86
C GLN A 75 -25.14 19.02 11.75
N HIS A 76 -25.62 18.64 12.93
CA HIS A 76 -24.86 17.77 13.83
C HIS A 76 -24.65 16.38 13.21
N GLN A 77 -25.67 15.81 12.57
CA GLN A 77 -25.56 14.53 11.89
C GLN A 77 -24.59 14.59 10.69
N GLN A 78 -24.58 15.69 9.94
CA GLN A 78 -23.66 15.90 8.82
C GLN A 78 -22.21 16.04 9.31
N GLN A 79 -21.99 16.75 10.40
CA GLN A 79 -20.67 16.86 11.03
C GLN A 79 -20.14 15.50 11.51
N GLN A 80 -20.99 14.67 12.14
CA GLN A 80 -20.61 13.31 12.54
C GLN A 80 -20.22 12.43 11.34
N ARG A 81 -20.94 12.55 10.22
CA ARG A 81 -20.59 11.85 8.97
C ARG A 81 -19.23 12.27 8.43
N GLN A 82 -18.93 13.58 8.44
CA GLN A 82 -17.63 14.08 8.00
C GLN A 82 -16.48 13.56 8.86
N ILE A 83 -16.63 13.53 10.19
CA ILE A 83 -15.63 12.99 11.11
C ILE A 83 -15.38 11.50 10.81
N MET A 84 -16.44 10.70 10.66
CA MET A 84 -16.30 9.27 10.35
C MET A 84 -15.56 9.03 9.02
N LEU A 85 -15.87 9.82 7.99
CA LEU A 85 -15.20 9.72 6.69
C LEU A 85 -13.71 10.08 6.80
N GLN A 86 -13.39 11.11 7.57
CA GLN A 86 -12.00 11.52 7.83
C GLN A 86 -11.22 10.40 8.55
N GLU A 87 -11.80 9.78 9.57
CA GLU A 87 -11.17 8.66 10.28
C GLU A 87 -10.93 7.45 9.36
N LEU A 88 -11.90 7.12 8.50
CA LEU A 88 -11.77 6.04 7.52
C LEU A 88 -10.66 6.33 6.50
N TYR A 89 -10.59 7.58 6.03
CA TYR A 89 -9.55 8.04 5.13
C TYR A 89 -8.16 7.90 5.78
N GLU A 90 -7.99 8.41 7.00
CA GLU A 90 -6.73 8.28 7.74
C GLU A 90 -6.32 6.82 7.98
N ARG A 91 -7.30 5.95 8.28
CA ARG A 91 -7.06 4.51 8.42
C ARG A 91 -6.58 3.90 7.12
N ASN A 92 -7.22 4.20 6.00
CA ASN A 92 -6.86 3.67 4.69
C ASN A 92 -5.47 4.16 4.26
N VAL A 93 -5.17 5.43 4.50
CA VAL A 93 -3.84 6.00 4.34
C VAL A 93 -2.79 5.26 5.14
N ARG A 94 -3.03 5.02 6.44
CA ARG A 94 -2.09 4.25 7.29
C ARG A 94 -1.88 2.84 6.75
N LEU A 95 -2.93 2.21 6.24
CA LEU A 95 -2.83 0.88 5.62
C LEU A 95 -2.04 0.92 4.33
N GLU A 96 -2.24 1.92 3.45
CA GLU A 96 -1.46 2.08 2.22
C GLU A 96 0.00 2.41 2.49
N LEU A 97 0.29 3.29 3.45
CA LEU A 97 1.65 3.52 3.92
C LEU A 97 2.29 2.23 4.43
N ARG A 98 1.55 1.41 5.20
CA ARG A 98 2.02 0.11 5.70
C ARG A 98 2.22 -0.92 4.59
N LYS A 99 1.36 -0.95 3.57
CA LYS A 99 1.50 -1.82 2.38
C LYS A 99 2.73 -1.42 1.57
N ASN A 100 2.92 -0.13 1.31
CA ASN A 100 4.09 0.40 0.62
C ASN A 100 5.38 0.19 1.44
N TRP A 101 5.28 0.23 2.77
CA TRP A 101 6.38 -0.18 3.66
C TRP A 101 6.75 -1.65 3.46
N ARG A 102 5.76 -2.54 3.33
CA ARG A 102 5.96 -3.99 3.19
C ARG A 102 6.52 -4.43 1.83
N PHE A 103 6.36 -3.66 0.77
CA PHE A 103 7.01 -3.97 -0.52
C PHE A 103 8.52 -3.72 -0.53
N SER A 104 9.08 -3.13 0.53
CA SER A 104 10.54 -3.12 0.77
C SER A 104 11.03 -4.34 1.58
N SER A 105 10.13 -5.19 2.08
CA SER A 105 10.46 -6.26 3.03
C SER A 105 10.73 -7.64 2.39
N GLY A 106 10.61 -7.76 1.06
CA GLY A 106 10.97 -8.97 0.31
C GLY A 106 12.38 -8.91 -0.30
N ALA A 107 12.97 -7.71 -0.40
CA ALA A 107 14.40 -7.55 -0.59
C ALA A 107 15.07 -7.61 0.79
N ALA A 108 16.19 -8.31 0.91
CA ALA A 108 17.00 -8.34 2.13
C ALA A 108 17.09 -6.92 2.68
N SER A 109 16.54 -6.68 3.89
CA SER A 109 16.41 -5.38 4.56
C SER A 109 17.43 -4.39 4.01
N SER A 110 17.05 -3.70 2.95
CA SER A 110 17.84 -2.57 2.48
C SER A 110 17.54 -1.58 3.57
N LEU A 111 18.45 -1.49 4.55
CA LEU A 111 18.45 -0.43 5.53
C LEU A 111 18.17 0.83 4.72
N VAL A 112 16.97 1.39 4.87
CA VAL A 112 16.67 2.69 4.27
C VAL A 112 17.49 3.65 5.09
N VAL A 113 18.76 3.75 4.73
CA VAL A 113 19.72 4.62 5.39
C VAL A 113 19.26 6.02 4.99
N PRO A 114 18.83 6.85 5.96
CA PRO A 114 18.54 8.24 5.64
C PRO A 114 19.79 8.86 5.00
N PRO A 115 19.63 9.82 4.08
CA PRO A 115 20.78 10.51 3.51
C PRO A 115 21.67 11.06 4.64
N ALA A 116 22.98 11.08 4.40
CA ALA A 116 23.98 11.45 5.41
C ALA A 116 23.73 12.84 6.04
N GLN A 117 23.03 13.71 5.31
CA GLN A 117 22.58 15.00 5.79
C GLN A 117 21.07 15.10 5.66
N LEU A 118 20.43 15.47 6.77
CA LEU A 118 19.02 15.82 6.83
C LEU A 118 18.90 17.29 7.17
N TYR A 119 18.06 18.01 6.42
CA TYR A 119 17.79 19.43 6.60
C TYR A 119 16.42 19.57 7.26
N TRP A 120 16.38 20.18 8.45
CA TRP A 120 15.24 20.09 9.35
C TRP A 120 14.48 21.40 9.44
N GLU A 121 13.19 21.35 9.12
CA GLU A 121 12.23 22.34 9.57
C GLU A 121 11.64 21.93 10.93
N ARG A 122 11.30 22.91 11.77
CA ARG A 122 10.69 22.64 13.08
C ARG A 122 9.21 22.24 12.94
N ALA A 123 8.53 22.84 11.97
CA ALA A 123 7.12 22.63 11.71
C ALA A 123 6.91 22.27 10.24
N CYS A 124 5.79 21.63 9.95
CA CYS A 124 5.36 21.31 8.59
C CYS A 124 5.20 22.61 7.78
N LEU A 125 5.77 22.66 6.58
CA LEU A 125 5.66 23.85 5.73
C LEU A 125 4.29 24.03 5.07
N ILE A 126 3.45 22.98 5.06
CA ILE A 126 2.10 23.06 4.51
C ILE A 126 1.13 23.59 5.57
N CYS A 127 1.00 22.90 6.72
CA CYS A 127 0.02 23.29 7.74
C CYS A 127 0.58 24.25 8.80
N THR A 128 1.90 24.36 8.97
CA THR A 128 2.59 25.17 10.00
C THR A 128 2.27 24.83 11.47
N GLU A 129 1.32 23.94 11.72
CA GLU A 129 0.85 23.57 13.06
C GLU A 129 1.59 22.36 13.64
N SER A 130 1.78 21.32 12.82
CA SER A 130 2.32 20.03 13.25
C SER A 130 3.84 19.95 13.05
N PRO A 131 4.56 19.18 13.88
CA PRO A 131 6.00 18.99 13.71
C PRO A 131 6.33 18.31 12.38
N ALA A 132 7.42 18.74 11.74
CA ALA A 132 7.93 18.09 10.54
C ALA A 132 8.73 16.83 10.91
N ASN A 133 8.27 15.68 10.42
CA ASN A 133 8.85 14.36 10.72
C ASN A 133 8.96 13.45 9.50
N PHE A 134 8.72 13.96 8.30
CA PHE A 134 8.88 13.22 7.04
C PHE A 134 9.91 13.91 6.15
N TYR A 135 10.81 13.10 5.56
CA TYR A 135 11.84 13.57 4.64
C TYR A 135 11.66 13.05 3.22
N ASN A 136 12.03 13.86 2.23
CA ASN A 136 12.21 13.40 0.84
C ASN A 136 13.57 12.72 0.70
N ARG A 137 13.60 11.46 0.28
CA ARG A 137 14.84 10.68 0.09
C ARG A 137 15.80 11.30 -0.93
N GLY A 138 15.28 11.99 -1.95
CA GLY A 138 16.10 12.58 -3.00
C GLY A 138 16.94 13.79 -2.55
N CYS A 139 16.55 14.47 -1.46
CA CYS A 139 17.21 15.70 -1.02
C CYS A 139 17.41 15.82 0.50
N GLY A 140 16.85 14.93 1.31
CA GLY A 140 17.02 14.93 2.77
C GLY A 140 16.25 16.01 3.53
N HIS A 141 15.37 16.77 2.88
CA HIS A 141 14.58 17.82 3.55
C HIS A 141 13.43 17.22 4.36
N VAL A 142 13.48 17.42 5.68
CA VAL A 142 12.43 17.08 6.65
C VAL A 142 11.51 18.30 6.82
N CYS A 143 10.41 18.36 6.07
CA CYS A 143 9.57 19.56 5.99
C CYS A 143 8.06 19.31 6.04
N LEU A 144 7.64 18.05 6.22
CA LEU A 144 6.23 17.66 6.22
C LEU A 144 5.88 16.92 7.52
N CYS A 145 4.68 17.16 8.06
CA CYS A 145 4.07 16.29 9.05
C CYS A 145 3.43 15.06 8.40
N SER A 146 2.90 14.13 9.20
CA SER A 146 2.25 12.91 8.71
C SER A 146 1.08 13.18 7.77
N ALA A 147 0.16 14.07 8.11
CA ALA A 147 -1.03 14.35 7.31
C ALA A 147 -0.65 14.98 5.96
N CYS A 148 0.24 15.98 5.99
CA CYS A 148 0.68 16.66 4.77
C CYS A 148 1.56 15.77 3.88
N ALA A 149 2.41 14.90 4.46
CA ALA A 149 3.19 13.92 3.70
C ALA A 149 2.28 12.95 2.93
N VAL A 150 1.22 12.48 3.58
CA VAL A 150 0.19 11.64 2.97
C VAL A 150 -0.48 12.35 1.80
N ASN A 151 -0.96 13.58 2.02
CA ASN A 151 -1.62 14.35 0.97
C ASN A 151 -0.67 14.56 -0.22
N CYS A 152 0.61 14.83 0.03
CA CYS A 152 1.61 14.93 -1.04
C CYS A 152 1.74 13.63 -1.86
N VAL A 153 1.70 12.46 -1.21
CA VAL A 153 1.76 11.16 -1.92
C VAL A 153 0.49 10.93 -2.73
N LEU A 154 -0.70 11.19 -2.16
CA LEU A 154 -1.98 10.96 -2.81
C LEU A 154 -2.20 11.87 -4.02
N HIS A 155 -1.80 13.14 -3.91
CA HIS A 155 -1.86 14.10 -5.01
C HIS A 155 -0.64 14.04 -5.95
N LYS A 156 0.21 13.01 -5.82
CA LYS A 156 1.37 12.76 -6.69
C LYS A 156 2.31 13.98 -6.83
N ILE A 157 2.57 14.67 -5.72
CA ILE A 157 3.50 15.80 -5.69
C ILE A 157 4.91 15.29 -6.06
N ALA A 158 5.39 15.72 -7.22
CA ALA A 158 6.60 15.19 -7.83
C ALA A 158 7.90 15.89 -7.37
N THR A 159 7.80 17.01 -6.64
CA THR A 159 8.98 17.81 -6.25
C THR A 159 8.93 18.24 -4.78
N CYS A 160 10.11 18.40 -4.18
CA CYS A 160 10.26 18.90 -2.81
C CYS A 160 9.82 20.36 -2.72
N ILE A 161 9.04 20.71 -1.70
CA ILE A 161 8.53 22.07 -1.49
C ILE A 161 9.66 23.07 -1.22
N LEU A 162 10.73 22.64 -0.57
CA LEU A 162 11.88 23.49 -0.24
C LEU A 162 12.82 23.72 -1.41
N CYS A 163 13.29 22.64 -2.04
CA CYS A 163 14.39 22.70 -3.02
C CYS A 163 13.99 22.34 -4.45
N ARG A 164 12.72 21.99 -4.69
CA ARG A 164 12.19 21.52 -5.98
C ARG A 164 12.86 20.27 -6.56
N ALA A 165 13.73 19.60 -5.79
CA ALA A 165 14.31 18.32 -6.20
C ALA A 165 13.21 17.26 -6.39
N PRO A 166 13.33 16.34 -7.36
CA PRO A 166 12.36 15.27 -7.57
C PRO A 166 12.12 14.45 -6.30
N VAL A 167 10.86 14.09 -6.06
CA VAL A 167 10.45 13.21 -4.97
C VAL A 167 10.67 11.77 -5.39
N SER A 168 11.74 11.14 -4.88
CA SER A 168 12.01 9.71 -5.08
C SER A 168 11.39 8.83 -4.00
N GLY A 169 10.80 9.44 -2.97
CA GLY A 169 10.06 8.79 -1.89
C GLY A 169 10.00 9.68 -0.65
N ILE A 170 8.91 9.56 0.11
CA ILE A 170 8.70 10.28 1.38
C ILE A 170 8.72 9.27 2.51
N TYR A 171 9.57 9.50 3.52
CA TYR A 171 9.81 8.55 4.59
C TYR A 171 9.66 9.23 5.95
N ALA A 172 9.05 8.53 6.91
CA ALA A 172 8.99 8.97 8.28
C ALA A 172 10.39 8.88 8.91
N PHE A 173 10.75 9.90 9.69
CA PHE A 173 11.89 9.87 10.59
C PHE A 173 11.37 9.99 12.03
N VAL A 174 11.58 8.94 12.81
CA VAL A 174 11.29 8.92 14.24
C VAL A 174 12.61 9.14 14.95
N ARG A 175 12.71 10.22 15.73
CA ARG A 175 13.86 10.45 16.63
C ARG A 175 13.78 9.55 17.85
#